data_AF-A0A1V0RSJ5-F1
#
_entry.id   AF-A0A1V0RSJ5-F1
#
_cell.length_a   1.000
_cell.length_b   1.000
_cell.length_c   1.000
_cell.angle_alpha   90.00
_cell.angle_beta   90.00
_cell.angle_gamma   90.00
#
_symmetry.space_group_name_H-M   'P 1'
#
loop_
_entity.id
_entity.type
_entity.pdbx_description
1 polymer ?
#
loop_
_entity_poly.entity_id
_entity_poly.type
_entity_poly.pdbx_seq_one_letter_code
_entity_poly.pdbx_strand_id
1 'polypeptide(L)'
;MSTEWPHLDYLGWRETCSALHLFLQIAGKYRLAHTPWLNHSWNATFYVTPTGLASSQIPDGPGIELLFDFREHMVVGSCGNGHRASFALGPTTVAAFRAKFETLITDLGGTPSFNDTPNKVPYPVPFSEDHRDRPYDRDAVQRYHQALVAIDTVFHRFRTSFVGKSSPVHLFWGALDLAVTRFSGRRAPLHPAGIPFLPDDVAQEAYDREMSAAGFWPGGNGIDYPAFYAYAYPSPTGYRSASVRPDAAFWHAGLSEFMLPYEAVQSAPDPEETLMAFLVSTYEAAANLGGWDRDLLECAHGRPRQVRAPNATQTIAALATDGTVEREDGPSKGRYRLVVDGVEAEMSYSRVSASQIIIDHTEIPDALRGRKVGARLLQQAIEDARQDQVVIIPLCPFAKAMIGRHPEWQDVLSPSKT
;
A
#
# COMPACT_ATOMS: atom_id res chain seq x y z
N MET A 1 -23.42 -4.28 7.43
CA MET A 1 -23.12 -3.79 8.78
C MET A 1 -22.11 -2.68 8.59
N SER A 2 -22.44 -1.45 8.98
CA SER A 2 -21.46 -0.35 8.96
C SER A 2 -20.35 -0.74 9.93
N THR A 3 -19.11 -0.84 9.44
CA THR A 3 -17.95 -1.02 10.30
C THR A 3 -17.75 0.30 11.03
N GLU A 4 -18.21 0.38 12.27
CA GLU A 4 -18.08 1.59 13.08
C GLU A 4 -16.59 1.83 13.37
N TRP A 5 -16.09 3.04 13.09
CA TRP A 5 -14.71 3.44 13.34
C TRP A 5 -14.58 3.87 14.80
N PRO A 6 -13.96 3.07 15.68
CA PRO A 6 -13.96 3.31 17.12
C PRO A 6 -13.07 4.50 17.48
N HIS A 7 -13.39 5.17 18.59
CA HIS A 7 -12.50 6.22 19.11
C HIS A 7 -11.21 5.62 19.66
N LEU A 8 -10.07 6.13 19.19
CA LEU A 8 -8.74 5.74 19.63
C LEU A 8 -8.04 6.90 20.32
N ASP A 9 -8.04 6.90 21.65
CA ASP A 9 -7.23 7.81 22.46
C ASP A 9 -5.89 7.15 22.78
N TYR A 10 -4.83 7.48 22.05
CA TYR A 10 -3.49 6.94 22.29
C TYR A 10 -3.00 7.20 23.71
N LEU A 11 -3.19 8.41 24.23
CA LEU A 11 -2.66 8.79 25.54
C LEU A 11 -3.29 7.97 26.66
N GLY A 12 -4.59 7.70 26.56
CA GLY A 12 -5.35 6.91 27.54
C GLY A 12 -4.91 5.44 27.64
N TRP A 13 -4.45 4.82 26.55
CA TRP A 13 -4.05 3.41 26.52
C TRP A 13 -2.57 3.15 26.23
N ARG A 14 -1.72 4.19 26.17
CA ARG A 14 -0.30 4.07 25.76
C ARG A 14 0.48 2.98 26.48
N GLU A 15 0.23 2.77 27.78
CA GLU A 15 0.93 1.73 28.56
C GLU A 15 0.47 0.32 28.14
N THR A 16 -0.83 0.14 27.87
CA THR A 16 -1.37 -1.11 27.30
C THR A 16 -0.88 -1.32 25.86
N CYS A 17 -0.85 -0.27 25.05
CA CYS A 17 -0.29 -0.31 23.70
C CYS A 17 1.19 -0.74 23.71
N SER A 18 1.99 -0.18 24.62
CA SER A 18 3.40 -0.54 24.80
C SER A 18 3.58 -1.98 25.28
N ALA A 19 2.74 -2.45 26.21
CA ALA A 19 2.75 -3.86 26.64
C ALA A 19 2.42 -4.80 25.47
N LEU A 20 1.34 -4.52 24.74
CA LEU A 20 0.91 -5.30 23.59
C LEU A 20 1.98 -5.32 22.48
N HIS A 21 2.65 -4.18 22.24
CA HIS A 21 3.77 -4.08 21.30
C HIS A 21 4.86 -5.08 21.65
N LEU A 22 5.33 -5.11 22.90
CA LEU A 22 6.39 -6.01 23.36
C LEU A 22 5.95 -7.48 23.33
N PHE A 23 4.69 -7.77 23.66
CA PHE A 23 4.13 -9.13 23.56
C PHE A 23 4.10 -9.63 22.11
N LEU A 24 3.70 -8.78 21.17
CA LEU A 24 3.74 -9.07 19.73
C LEU A 24 5.19 -9.20 19.23
N GLN A 25 6.16 -8.45 19.78
CA GLN A 25 7.55 -8.63 19.41
C GLN A 25 8.09 -10.01 19.80
N ILE A 26 7.73 -10.54 20.97
CA ILE A 26 8.16 -11.88 21.40
C ILE A 26 7.67 -12.93 20.40
N ALA A 27 6.37 -12.94 20.10
CA ALA A 27 5.80 -13.88 19.13
C ALA A 27 6.32 -13.66 17.70
N GLY A 28 6.51 -12.40 17.31
CA GLY A 28 7.04 -11.99 16.02
C GLY A 28 8.50 -12.40 15.81
N LYS A 29 9.32 -12.33 16.86
CA LYS A 29 10.72 -12.77 16.86
C LYS A 29 10.85 -14.28 16.81
N TYR A 30 9.97 -15.00 17.49
CA TYR A 30 9.84 -16.45 17.30
C TYR A 30 9.49 -16.77 15.85
N ARG A 31 8.47 -16.13 15.27
CA ARG A 31 8.12 -16.31 13.85
C ARG A 31 9.31 -16.00 12.93
N LEU A 32 10.03 -14.90 13.17
CA LEU A 32 11.20 -14.48 12.40
C LEU A 32 12.33 -15.50 12.46
N ALA A 33 12.63 -16.05 13.64
CA ALA A 33 13.72 -17.02 13.85
C ALA A 33 13.43 -18.38 13.20
N HIS A 34 12.16 -18.74 13.06
CA HIS A 34 11.75 -20.08 12.63
C HIS A 34 11.18 -20.14 11.20
N THR A 35 10.95 -19.01 10.54
CA THR A 35 10.38 -18.99 9.18
C THR A 35 11.44 -18.57 8.16
N PRO A 36 11.62 -19.31 7.04
CA PRO A 36 12.54 -18.91 5.97
C PRO A 36 12.30 -17.46 5.54
N TRP A 37 13.40 -16.75 5.27
CA TRP A 37 13.33 -15.35 4.89
C TRP A 37 12.50 -15.17 3.62
N LEU A 38 11.47 -14.33 3.72
CA LEU A 38 10.69 -13.88 2.58
C LEU A 38 11.07 -12.44 2.30
N ASN A 39 11.03 -12.05 1.03
CA ASN A 39 11.39 -10.71 0.61
C ASN A 39 10.71 -9.62 1.45
N HIS A 40 11.49 -8.60 1.80
CA HIS A 40 11.12 -7.48 2.66
C HIS A 40 10.67 -7.88 4.08
N SER A 41 11.27 -8.94 4.63
CA SER A 41 10.94 -9.51 5.94
C SER A 41 9.46 -9.89 6.14
N TRP A 42 8.73 -10.15 5.05
CA TRP A 42 7.29 -10.43 5.11
C TRP A 42 6.95 -11.73 5.87
N ASN A 43 7.94 -12.62 6.04
CA ASN A 43 7.85 -13.84 6.83
C ASN A 43 7.68 -13.59 8.34
N ALA A 44 7.82 -12.35 8.84
CA ALA A 44 7.80 -12.06 10.28
C ALA A 44 6.52 -11.39 10.82
N THR A 45 5.66 -10.86 9.94
CA THR A 45 4.44 -10.09 10.25
C THR A 45 3.25 -10.84 10.90
N PHE A 46 2.17 -10.13 11.24
CA PHE A 46 0.86 -10.69 11.63
C PHE A 46 -0.25 -10.22 10.67
N TYR A 47 -1.36 -10.93 10.64
CA TYR A 47 -2.52 -10.62 9.79
C TYR A 47 -3.75 -10.36 10.65
N VAL A 48 -4.55 -9.36 10.26
CA VAL A 48 -5.82 -9.04 10.93
C VAL A 48 -6.81 -10.17 10.68
N THR A 49 -7.42 -10.67 11.74
CA THR A 49 -8.50 -11.66 11.69
C THR A 49 -9.77 -11.08 12.31
N PRO A 50 -10.93 -11.75 12.13
CA PRO A 50 -12.17 -11.30 12.78
C PRO A 50 -12.10 -11.25 14.32
N THR A 51 -11.14 -11.91 14.97
CA THR A 51 -11.02 -11.97 16.44
C THR A 51 -9.73 -11.34 16.98
N GLY A 52 -8.72 -11.07 16.13
CA GLY A 52 -7.49 -10.43 16.58
C GLY A 52 -6.39 -10.42 15.52
N LEU A 53 -5.20 -10.91 15.88
CA LEU A 53 -4.02 -10.96 15.01
C LEU A 53 -3.46 -12.38 14.94
N ALA A 54 -3.31 -12.93 13.74
CA ALA A 54 -2.79 -14.27 13.54
C ALA A 54 -1.47 -14.27 12.74
N SER A 55 -0.59 -15.24 13.03
CA SER A 55 0.52 -15.58 12.16
C SER A 55 0.02 -16.45 11.00
N SER A 56 0.82 -16.58 9.94
CA SER A 56 0.74 -17.78 9.10
C SER A 56 1.33 -18.97 9.86
N GLN A 57 1.26 -20.17 9.27
CA GLN A 57 2.04 -21.31 9.72
C GLN A 57 3.53 -20.94 9.84
N ILE A 58 4.11 -21.29 10.98
CA ILE A 58 5.52 -21.19 11.37
C ILE A 58 6.10 -22.60 11.27
N PRO A 59 7.14 -22.85 10.45
CA PRO A 59 7.66 -24.19 10.20
C PRO A 59 8.62 -24.64 11.32
N ASP A 60 8.06 -24.79 12.52
CA ASP A 60 8.72 -25.32 13.71
C ASP A 60 7.90 -26.47 14.29
N GLY A 61 8.55 -27.56 14.69
CA GLY A 61 7.87 -28.77 15.13
C GLY A 61 6.84 -29.29 14.10
N PRO A 62 5.60 -29.62 14.53
CA PRO A 62 4.50 -30.02 13.63
C PRO A 62 3.96 -28.89 12.72
N GLY A 63 4.56 -27.70 12.76
CA GLY A 63 4.02 -26.47 12.18
C GLY A 63 3.07 -25.79 13.16
N ILE A 64 3.35 -24.54 13.52
CA ILE A 64 2.63 -23.79 14.56
C ILE A 64 1.94 -22.55 13.96
N GLU A 65 0.71 -22.29 14.35
CA GLU A 65 0.01 -21.03 14.12
C GLU A 65 -0.25 -20.35 15.47
N LEU A 66 -0.07 -19.03 15.52
CA LEU A 66 -0.31 -18.21 16.70
C LEU A 66 -1.45 -17.23 16.41
N LEU A 67 -2.37 -17.10 17.35
CA LEU A 67 -3.45 -16.11 17.36
C LEU A 67 -3.43 -15.34 18.67
N PHE A 68 -3.29 -14.02 18.59
CA PHE A 68 -3.66 -13.12 19.67
C PHE A 68 -5.15 -12.85 19.52
N ASP A 69 -5.98 -13.54 20.31
CA ASP A 69 -7.42 -13.36 20.32
C ASP A 69 -7.75 -12.18 21.24
N PHE A 70 -8.20 -11.08 20.64
CA PHE A 70 -8.53 -9.84 21.34
C PHE A 70 -9.98 -9.79 21.82
N ARG A 71 -10.81 -10.77 21.47
CA ARG A 71 -12.17 -10.90 22.02
C ARG A 71 -12.15 -11.67 23.32
N GLU A 72 -11.47 -12.81 23.33
CA GLU A 72 -11.32 -13.65 24.52
C GLU A 72 -10.14 -13.19 25.39
N HIS A 73 -9.27 -12.33 24.86
CA HIS A 73 -8.02 -11.87 25.48
C HIS A 73 -7.13 -13.05 25.85
N MET A 74 -6.71 -13.79 24.83
CA MET A 74 -5.86 -14.98 24.94
C MET A 74 -4.77 -14.97 23.88
N VAL A 75 -3.61 -15.56 24.19
CA VAL A 75 -2.70 -16.07 23.16
C VAL A 75 -3.04 -17.53 22.96
N VAL A 76 -3.37 -17.89 21.74
CA VAL A 76 -3.72 -19.24 21.32
C VAL A 76 -2.67 -19.72 20.35
N GLY A 77 -2.15 -20.92 20.55
CA GLY A 77 -1.37 -21.61 19.55
C GLY A 77 -2.03 -22.92 19.15
N SER A 78 -1.93 -23.25 17.86
CA SER A 78 -2.37 -24.53 17.31
C SER A 78 -1.26 -25.11 16.44
N CYS A 79 -1.12 -26.44 16.40
CA CYS A 79 -0.13 -27.08 15.54
C CYS A 79 -0.72 -28.15 14.62
N GLY A 80 0.04 -28.54 13.59
CA GLY A 80 -0.44 -29.36 12.47
C GLY A 80 -0.98 -30.75 12.82
N ASN A 81 -0.78 -31.23 14.06
CA ASN A 81 -1.36 -32.47 14.57
C ASN A 81 -2.73 -32.26 15.27
N GLY A 82 -3.27 -31.03 15.27
CA GLY A 82 -4.54 -30.67 15.90
C GLY A 82 -4.43 -30.29 17.38
N HIS A 83 -3.25 -30.35 17.99
CA HIS A 83 -3.06 -29.89 19.36
C HIS A 83 -3.21 -28.37 19.44
N ARG A 84 -3.83 -27.90 20.52
CA ARG A 84 -4.10 -26.48 20.79
C ARG A 84 -3.82 -26.19 22.25
N ALA A 85 -3.08 -25.12 22.49
CA ALA A 85 -2.76 -24.62 23.82
C ALA A 85 -2.98 -23.10 23.86
N SER A 86 -3.14 -22.54 25.05
CA SER A 86 -3.40 -21.10 25.18
C SER A 86 -3.13 -20.58 26.59
N PHE A 87 -2.90 -19.28 26.71
CA PHE A 87 -2.85 -18.58 27.99
C PHE A 87 -3.48 -17.18 27.89
N ALA A 88 -3.90 -16.63 29.03
CA ALA A 88 -4.59 -15.34 29.08
C ALA A 88 -3.67 -14.14 28.78
N LEU A 89 -4.19 -13.21 27.96
CA LEU A 89 -3.72 -11.83 27.86
C LEU A 89 -4.34 -11.00 28.99
N GLY A 90 -3.50 -10.26 29.70
CA GLY A 90 -3.89 -9.47 30.86
C GLY A 90 -2.69 -8.73 31.46
N PRO A 91 -2.90 -8.01 32.57
CA PRO A 91 -1.81 -7.29 33.25
C PRO A 91 -0.71 -8.27 33.66
N THR A 92 0.53 -8.00 33.24
CA THR A 92 1.69 -8.85 33.49
C THR A 92 2.98 -8.09 33.19
N THR A 93 4.11 -8.64 33.60
CA THR A 93 5.44 -8.22 33.12
C THR A 93 5.76 -8.87 31.77
N VAL A 94 6.71 -8.29 31.05
CA VAL A 94 7.19 -8.82 29.77
C VAL A 94 7.92 -10.15 29.97
N ALA A 95 8.74 -10.26 31.02
CA ALA A 95 9.41 -11.51 31.38
C ALA A 95 8.43 -12.66 31.68
N ALA A 96 7.34 -12.36 32.39
CA ALA A 96 6.32 -13.37 32.69
C ALA A 96 5.49 -13.75 31.45
N PHE A 97 5.19 -12.80 30.56
CA PHE A 97 4.56 -13.11 29.27
C PHE A 97 5.47 -13.99 28.42
N ARG A 98 6.76 -13.65 28.31
CA ARG A 98 7.77 -14.43 27.60
C ARG A 98 7.82 -15.88 28.11
N ALA A 99 7.91 -16.09 29.42
CA ALA A 99 7.95 -17.43 30.00
C ALA A 99 6.69 -18.27 29.64
N LYS A 100 5.49 -17.67 29.73
CA LYS A 100 4.24 -18.33 29.29
C LYS A 100 4.24 -18.66 27.81
N PHE A 101 4.80 -17.76 26.99
CA PHE A 101 4.94 -17.97 25.56
C PHE A 101 5.91 -19.12 25.24
N GLU A 102 7.05 -19.21 25.93
CA GLU A 102 7.98 -20.33 25.77
C GLU A 102 7.33 -21.67 26.14
N THR A 103 6.58 -21.72 27.24
CA THR A 103 5.78 -22.90 27.62
C THR A 103 4.77 -23.25 26.53
N LEU A 104 4.02 -22.28 26.01
CA LEU A 104 3.07 -22.48 24.92
C LEU A 104 3.73 -23.12 23.69
N ILE A 105 4.90 -22.62 23.28
CA ILE A 105 5.62 -23.15 22.12
C ILE A 105 6.13 -24.58 22.38
N THR A 106 6.70 -24.84 23.56
CA THR A 106 7.15 -26.20 23.94
C THR A 106 5.99 -27.19 23.97
N ASP A 107 4.84 -26.82 24.51
CA ASP A 107 3.64 -27.67 24.57
C ASP A 107 3.12 -28.03 23.17
N LEU A 108 3.26 -27.11 22.21
CA LEU A 108 2.89 -27.33 20.80
C LEU A 108 3.94 -28.16 20.03
N GLY A 109 5.05 -28.52 20.66
CA GLY A 109 6.14 -29.29 20.05
C GLY A 109 7.14 -28.44 19.28
N GLY A 110 7.14 -27.11 19.47
CA GLY A 110 8.11 -26.18 18.92
C GLY A 110 9.33 -25.97 19.83
N THR A 111 10.34 -25.28 19.30
CA THR A 111 11.55 -24.87 20.02
C THR A 111 11.51 -23.37 20.26
N PRO A 112 11.32 -22.87 21.49
CA PRO A 112 11.16 -21.44 21.75
C PRO A 112 12.49 -20.66 21.71
N SER A 113 13.14 -20.60 20.55
CA SER A 113 14.45 -19.96 20.37
C SER A 113 14.33 -18.69 19.53
N PHE A 114 14.61 -17.54 20.13
CA PHE A 114 14.60 -16.26 19.44
C PHE A 114 15.47 -15.22 20.16
N ASN A 115 15.83 -14.15 19.44
CA ASN A 115 16.63 -13.06 20.01
C ASN A 115 15.84 -12.31 21.10
N ASP A 116 16.42 -12.17 22.29
CA ASP A 116 15.74 -11.64 23.48
C ASP A 116 15.64 -10.11 23.55
N THR A 117 16.29 -9.38 22.65
CA THR A 117 16.35 -7.91 22.70
C THR A 117 15.24 -7.29 21.86
N PRO A 118 14.38 -6.41 22.40
CA PRO A 118 13.40 -5.66 21.63
C PRO A 118 14.01 -4.87 20.45
N ASN A 119 13.29 -4.75 19.35
CA ASN A 119 13.66 -3.92 18.20
C ASN A 119 12.86 -2.61 18.18
N LYS A 120 13.43 -1.56 17.57
CA LYS A 120 12.77 -0.27 17.32
C LYS A 120 12.11 0.39 18.54
N VAL A 121 12.61 0.11 19.74
CA VAL A 121 12.20 0.79 20.99
C VAL A 121 13.39 1.56 21.58
N PRO A 122 13.17 2.75 22.17
CA PRO A 122 14.22 3.45 22.88
C PRO A 122 14.69 2.64 24.10
N TYR A 123 16.01 2.48 24.27
CA TYR A 123 16.63 1.82 25.43
C TYR A 123 16.05 0.42 25.73
N PRO A 124 16.25 -0.57 24.84
CA PRO A 124 15.64 -1.88 24.97
C PRO A 124 16.15 -2.62 26.21
N VAL A 125 15.21 -3.09 27.04
CA VAL A 125 15.47 -4.07 28.11
C VAL A 125 15.21 -5.46 27.52
N PRO A 126 16.12 -6.44 27.68
CA PRO A 126 15.86 -7.82 27.23
C PRO A 126 14.54 -8.34 27.78
N PHE A 127 13.75 -9.06 26.97
CA PHE A 127 12.40 -9.49 27.36
C PHE A 127 12.44 -10.36 28.62
N SER A 128 13.48 -11.18 28.80
CA SER A 128 13.65 -12.03 29.98
C SER A 128 13.95 -11.26 31.28
N GLU A 129 14.47 -10.03 31.16
CA GLU A 129 14.87 -9.18 32.29
C GLU A 129 13.84 -8.08 32.60
N ASP A 130 12.86 -7.88 31.71
CA ASP A 130 11.85 -6.85 31.86
C ASP A 130 10.72 -7.28 32.82
N HIS A 131 10.99 -7.05 34.10
CA HIS A 131 10.09 -7.32 35.22
C HIS A 131 9.17 -6.15 35.59
N ARG A 132 9.05 -5.11 34.75
CA ARG A 132 8.14 -3.99 35.02
C ARG A 132 6.69 -4.43 34.84
N ASP A 133 5.86 -4.19 35.84
CA ASP A 133 4.42 -4.38 35.76
C ASP A 133 3.80 -3.47 34.69
N ARG A 134 2.96 -4.04 33.83
CA ARG A 134 2.27 -3.31 32.78
C ARG A 134 0.76 -3.55 32.82
N PRO A 135 -0.04 -2.48 32.68
CA PRO A 135 -1.50 -2.61 32.62
C PRO A 135 -1.94 -3.20 31.28
N TYR A 136 -3.12 -3.82 31.29
CA TYR A 136 -3.77 -4.32 30.09
C TYR A 136 -5.26 -3.97 30.15
N ASP A 137 -5.64 -2.92 29.42
CA ASP A 137 -7.02 -2.52 29.20
C ASP A 137 -7.63 -3.35 28.06
N ARG A 138 -8.57 -4.23 28.42
CA ARG A 138 -9.29 -5.11 27.48
C ARG A 138 -10.08 -4.32 26.45
N ASP A 139 -10.80 -3.28 26.89
CA ASP A 139 -11.68 -2.50 26.02
C ASP A 139 -10.84 -1.66 25.04
N ALA A 140 -9.69 -1.13 25.47
CA ALA A 140 -8.78 -0.42 24.58
C ALA A 140 -8.21 -1.33 23.48
N VAL A 141 -7.82 -2.56 23.82
CA VAL A 141 -7.33 -3.54 22.84
C VAL A 141 -8.43 -3.95 21.86
N GLN A 142 -9.69 -4.08 22.33
CA GLN A 142 -10.83 -4.34 21.45
C GLN A 142 -11.11 -3.17 20.49
N ARG A 143 -11.06 -1.92 20.97
CA ARG A 143 -11.18 -0.74 20.10
C ARG A 143 -10.05 -0.68 19.06
N TYR A 144 -8.82 -0.96 19.46
CA TYR A 144 -7.70 -1.05 18.54
C TYR A 144 -7.94 -2.13 17.47
N HIS A 145 -8.40 -3.33 17.87
CA HIS A 145 -8.72 -4.41 16.93
C HIS A 145 -9.83 -4.02 15.96
N GLN A 146 -10.91 -3.41 16.44
CA GLN A 146 -12.01 -2.92 15.60
C GLN A 146 -11.51 -1.89 14.56
N ALA A 147 -10.62 -0.98 14.96
CA ALA A 147 -9.98 -0.06 14.03
C ALA A 147 -9.14 -0.80 12.99
N LEU A 148 -8.33 -1.80 13.40
CA LEU A 148 -7.56 -2.61 12.45
C LEU A 148 -8.46 -3.33 11.44
N VAL A 149 -9.61 -3.87 11.84
CA VAL A 149 -10.56 -4.53 10.93
C VAL A 149 -11.14 -3.54 9.90
N ALA A 150 -11.49 -2.32 10.34
CA ALA A 150 -11.96 -1.27 9.44
C ALA A 150 -10.88 -0.85 8.43
N ILE A 151 -9.65 -0.64 8.91
CA ILE A 151 -8.50 -0.26 8.09
C ILE A 151 -8.12 -1.36 7.11
N ASP A 152 -8.07 -2.62 7.57
CA ASP A 152 -7.73 -3.79 6.76
C ASP A 152 -8.67 -3.94 5.56
N THR A 153 -9.96 -3.63 5.73
CA THR A 153 -10.95 -3.62 4.65
C THR A 153 -10.57 -2.60 3.56
N VAL A 154 -10.22 -1.37 3.95
CA VAL A 154 -9.83 -0.31 3.01
C VAL A 154 -8.49 -0.65 2.34
N PHE A 155 -7.51 -1.16 3.10
CA PHE A 155 -6.20 -1.54 2.56
C PHE A 155 -6.32 -2.70 1.56
N HIS A 156 -7.19 -3.69 1.83
CA HIS A 156 -7.48 -4.75 0.87
C HIS A 156 -8.15 -4.20 -0.40
N ARG A 157 -9.14 -3.30 -0.28
CA ARG A 157 -9.75 -2.63 -1.45
C ARG A 157 -8.71 -1.83 -2.24
N PHE A 158 -7.81 -1.12 -1.57
CA PHE A 158 -6.72 -0.38 -2.19
C PHE A 158 -5.83 -1.33 -2.99
N ARG A 159 -5.43 -2.48 -2.47
CA ARG A 159 -4.59 -3.46 -3.20
C ARG A 159 -5.21 -3.94 -4.51
N THR A 160 -6.53 -3.98 -4.63
CA THR A 160 -7.20 -4.51 -5.83
C THR A 160 -6.97 -3.69 -7.10
N SER A 161 -6.62 -2.40 -7.00
CA SER A 161 -6.35 -1.53 -8.16
C SER A 161 -4.89 -1.61 -8.66
N PHE A 162 -4.13 -2.61 -8.21
CA PHE A 162 -2.73 -2.81 -8.58
C PHE A 162 -2.50 -4.26 -9.04
N VAL A 163 -1.79 -4.43 -10.16
CA VAL A 163 -1.43 -5.73 -10.73
C VAL A 163 0.06 -6.08 -10.55
N GLY A 164 0.90 -5.08 -10.26
CA GLY A 164 2.31 -5.30 -9.94
C GLY A 164 2.50 -5.97 -8.58
N LYS A 165 3.77 -6.15 -8.19
CA LYS A 165 4.10 -6.66 -6.85
C LYS A 165 3.53 -5.72 -5.78
N SER A 166 2.80 -6.28 -4.82
CA SER A 166 2.31 -5.56 -3.65
C SER A 166 2.38 -6.47 -2.43
N SER A 167 2.69 -5.90 -1.26
CA SER A 167 2.70 -6.66 -0.02
C SER A 167 1.30 -7.18 0.31
N PRO A 168 1.16 -8.23 1.14
CA PRO A 168 -0.06 -8.41 1.92
C PRO A 168 -0.39 -7.15 2.74
N VAL A 169 -1.64 -7.05 3.22
CA VAL A 169 -1.93 -6.17 4.35
C VAL A 169 -1.48 -6.92 5.60
N HIS A 170 -0.52 -6.36 6.32
CA HIS A 170 0.11 -7.06 7.43
C HIS A 170 0.71 -6.12 8.46
N LEU A 171 0.81 -6.62 9.69
CA LEU A 171 1.31 -5.87 10.83
C LEU A 171 2.76 -6.22 11.11
N PHE A 172 3.64 -5.22 11.03
CA PHE A 172 5.01 -5.33 11.51
C PHE A 172 5.05 -5.06 13.01
N TRP A 173 5.34 -6.09 13.79
CA TRP A 173 5.48 -5.98 15.24
C TRP A 173 6.68 -5.12 15.66
N GLY A 174 7.63 -4.85 14.77
CA GLY A 174 8.78 -3.99 15.06
C GLY A 174 8.37 -2.58 15.46
N ALA A 175 7.56 -1.89 14.65
CA ALA A 175 7.05 -0.55 14.96
C ALA A 175 5.55 -0.53 15.30
N LEU A 176 4.91 -1.71 15.43
CA LEU A 176 3.46 -1.85 15.64
C LEU A 176 2.66 -1.12 14.55
N ASP A 177 2.99 -1.41 13.30
CA ASP A 177 2.42 -0.75 12.14
C ASP A 177 1.72 -1.74 11.21
N LEU A 178 0.45 -1.45 10.89
CA LEU A 178 -0.27 -2.16 9.83
C LEU A 178 0.04 -1.48 8.51
N ALA A 179 0.61 -2.20 7.54
CA ALA A 179 1.14 -1.60 6.32
C ALA A 179 0.68 -2.32 5.05
N VAL A 180 0.67 -1.56 3.96
CA VAL A 180 0.52 -2.04 2.58
C VAL A 180 1.49 -1.29 1.67
N THR A 181 2.18 -2.03 0.81
CA THR A 181 3.22 -1.48 -0.07
C THR A 181 2.99 -1.88 -1.52
N ARG A 182 3.22 -0.96 -2.45
CA ARG A 182 3.24 -1.18 -3.90
C ARG A 182 4.65 -0.94 -4.43
N PHE A 183 5.04 -1.70 -5.44
CA PHE A 183 6.38 -1.64 -6.01
C PHE A 183 6.33 -1.29 -7.49
N SER A 184 7.25 -0.44 -7.93
CA SER A 184 7.35 -0.07 -9.36
C SER A 184 7.88 -1.20 -10.23
N GLY A 185 8.54 -2.20 -9.62
CA GLY A 185 9.31 -3.25 -10.29
C GLY A 185 10.79 -2.92 -10.47
N ARG A 186 11.19 -1.65 -10.28
CA ARG A 186 12.59 -1.20 -10.39
C ARG A 186 13.36 -1.41 -9.07
N ARG A 187 14.69 -1.47 -9.19
CA ARG A 187 15.60 -1.49 -8.04
C ARG A 187 15.70 -0.09 -7.43
N ALA A 188 15.87 -0.02 -6.12
CA ALA A 188 16.19 1.22 -5.43
C ALA A 188 17.71 1.31 -5.12
N PRO A 189 18.22 2.51 -4.83
CA PRO A 189 19.53 2.67 -4.20
C PRO A 189 19.60 1.95 -2.84
N LEU A 190 20.81 1.60 -2.41
CA LEU A 190 21.02 0.98 -1.10
C LEU A 190 20.51 1.88 0.02
N HIS A 191 19.70 1.33 0.92
CA HIS A 191 19.16 2.06 2.06
C HIS A 191 20.27 2.53 3.00
N PRO A 192 20.24 3.79 3.49
CA PRO A 192 21.28 4.33 4.38
C PRO A 192 21.36 3.63 5.74
N ALA A 193 20.37 2.80 6.05
CA ALA A 193 20.24 2.03 7.30
C ALA A 193 20.21 2.94 8.54
N GLY A 194 20.66 2.46 9.71
CA GLY A 194 20.67 3.26 10.94
C GLY A 194 19.32 3.40 11.64
N ILE A 195 18.38 2.49 11.37
CA ILE A 195 17.12 2.41 12.12
C ILE A 195 17.44 1.86 13.53
N PRO A 196 17.06 2.56 14.62
CA PRO A 196 17.43 2.15 15.98
C PRO A 196 17.04 0.71 16.30
N PHE A 197 18.03 -0.07 16.76
CA PHE A 197 17.86 -1.48 17.14
C PHE A 197 17.21 -2.33 16.03
N LEU A 198 17.54 -2.06 14.77
CA LEU A 198 17.23 -2.90 13.62
C LEU A 198 18.54 -3.17 12.88
N PRO A 199 18.89 -4.44 12.57
CA PRO A 199 20.07 -4.73 11.76
C PRO A 199 20.01 -4.04 10.39
N ASP A 200 21.15 -3.51 9.94
CA ASP A 200 21.22 -2.71 8.72
C ASP A 200 20.86 -3.52 7.46
N ASP A 201 21.24 -4.80 7.42
CA ASP A 201 20.92 -5.73 6.32
C ASP A 201 19.42 -5.95 6.18
N VAL A 202 18.67 -5.99 7.28
CA VAL A 202 17.20 -6.05 7.29
C VAL A 202 16.61 -4.80 6.67
N ALA A 203 17.11 -3.61 7.02
CA ALA A 203 16.65 -2.37 6.39
C ALA A 203 17.03 -2.30 4.90
N GLN A 204 18.22 -2.74 4.53
CA GLN A 204 18.68 -2.73 3.14
C GLN A 204 17.90 -3.72 2.26
N GLU A 205 17.55 -4.90 2.78
CA GLU A 205 16.71 -5.87 2.07
C GLU A 205 15.26 -5.39 1.97
N ALA A 206 14.70 -4.83 3.05
CA ALA A 206 13.33 -4.31 3.05
C ALA A 206 13.10 -3.18 2.05
N TYR A 207 14.14 -2.41 1.72
CA TYR A 207 14.08 -1.24 0.84
C TYR A 207 14.87 -1.45 -0.48
N ASP A 208 15.11 -2.69 -0.93
CA ASP A 208 15.90 -2.97 -2.15
C ASP A 208 15.18 -2.60 -3.48
N ARG A 209 13.88 -2.30 -3.42
CA ARG A 209 13.03 -1.91 -4.55
C ARG A 209 12.42 -0.54 -4.37
N GLU A 210 12.18 0.11 -5.51
CA GLU A 210 11.42 1.34 -5.53
C GLU A 210 9.96 1.06 -5.17
N MET A 211 9.46 1.77 -4.16
CA MET A 211 8.18 1.49 -3.55
C MET A 211 7.44 2.74 -3.05
N SER A 212 6.13 2.56 -2.86
CA SER A 212 5.23 3.46 -2.18
C SER A 212 4.51 2.64 -1.12
N ALA A 213 4.67 3.05 0.13
CA ALA A 213 4.12 2.38 1.30
C ALA A 213 3.15 3.31 2.00
N ALA A 214 2.08 2.74 2.53
CA ALA A 214 1.18 3.42 3.43
C ALA A 214 0.83 2.48 4.59
N GLY A 215 0.53 3.05 5.74
CA GLY A 215 0.20 2.25 6.91
C GLY A 215 -0.52 3.04 7.98
N PHE A 216 -0.66 2.40 9.15
CA PHE A 216 -1.35 2.93 10.31
C PHE A 216 -0.55 2.64 11.59
N TRP A 217 -0.43 3.66 12.43
CA TRP A 217 0.04 3.54 13.81
C TRP A 217 -1.10 3.82 14.79
N PRO A 218 -1.22 3.03 15.87
CA PRO A 218 -2.09 3.35 17.00
C PRO A 218 -1.65 4.60 17.79
N GLY A 219 -0.51 5.20 17.42
CA GLY A 219 0.28 6.17 18.16
C GLY A 219 1.66 5.61 18.49
N GLY A 220 2.54 6.41 19.08
CA GLY A 220 3.96 6.07 19.24
C GLY A 220 4.79 6.45 18.01
N ASN A 221 6.01 5.92 17.88
CA ASN A 221 6.89 6.20 16.73
C ASN A 221 7.16 7.69 16.45
N GLY A 222 7.16 8.53 17.50
CA GLY A 222 7.38 9.98 17.38
C GLY A 222 6.11 10.82 17.29
N ILE A 223 4.93 10.21 17.39
CA ILE A 223 3.63 10.90 17.53
C ILE A 223 2.88 10.40 18.77
N ASP A 224 1.98 11.23 19.29
CA ASP A 224 1.16 10.97 20.47
C ASP A 224 -0.34 10.82 20.16
N TYR A 225 -0.66 10.58 18.88
CA TYR A 225 -2.01 10.31 18.37
C TYR A 225 -1.98 9.19 17.33
N PRO A 226 -3.09 8.44 17.13
CA PRO A 226 -3.17 7.46 16.06
C PRO A 226 -3.23 8.13 14.69
N ALA A 227 -2.53 7.58 13.70
CA ALA A 227 -2.45 8.19 12.38
C ALA A 227 -2.15 7.18 11.27
N PHE A 228 -2.61 7.52 10.08
CA PHE A 228 -2.12 6.93 8.85
C PHE A 228 -0.86 7.66 8.38
N TYR A 229 0.02 6.92 7.74
CA TYR A 229 1.22 7.46 7.13
C TYR A 229 1.38 6.96 5.70
N ALA A 230 2.14 7.70 4.89
CA ALA A 230 2.54 7.28 3.55
C ALA A 230 3.89 7.86 3.16
N TYR A 231 4.74 7.04 2.56
CA TYR A 231 6.04 7.43 2.06
C TYR A 231 6.43 6.69 0.77
N ALA A 232 7.47 7.18 0.12
CA ALA A 232 8.07 6.54 -1.04
C ALA A 232 9.58 6.36 -0.82
N TYR A 233 10.12 5.24 -1.30
CA TYR A 233 11.55 4.98 -1.28
C TYR A 233 12.06 4.53 -2.65
N PRO A 234 13.12 5.15 -3.20
CA PRO A 234 13.63 6.45 -2.79
C PRO A 234 12.54 7.52 -2.94
N SER A 235 12.57 8.57 -2.12
CA SER A 235 11.59 9.66 -2.23
C SER A 235 11.80 10.42 -3.57
N PRO A 236 10.81 10.45 -4.47
CA PRO A 236 10.92 11.21 -5.71
C PRO A 236 11.06 12.72 -5.45
N THR A 237 11.75 13.41 -6.36
CA THR A 237 11.84 14.88 -6.33
C THR A 237 10.44 15.48 -6.37
N GLY A 238 10.14 16.41 -5.45
CA GLY A 238 8.84 17.07 -5.35
C GLY A 238 7.79 16.30 -4.53
N TYR A 239 8.08 15.08 -4.05
CA TYR A 239 7.10 14.26 -3.31
C TYR A 239 6.61 14.96 -2.05
N ARG A 240 7.51 15.53 -1.25
CA ARG A 240 7.20 16.31 -0.04
C ARG A 240 6.20 17.46 -0.26
N SER A 241 6.19 18.05 -1.45
CA SER A 241 5.34 19.19 -1.80
C SER A 241 4.12 18.79 -2.64
N ALA A 242 3.91 17.49 -2.87
CA ALA A 242 2.78 17.02 -3.65
C ALA A 242 1.46 17.34 -2.94
N SER A 243 0.44 17.73 -3.71
CA SER A 243 -0.92 17.88 -3.21
C SER A 243 -1.50 16.50 -2.91
N VAL A 244 -1.77 16.24 -1.64
CA VAL A 244 -2.40 15.00 -1.16
C VAL A 244 -3.78 15.31 -0.59
N ARG A 245 -4.65 14.30 -0.57
CA ARG A 245 -6.00 14.38 -0.02
C ARG A 245 -6.12 13.46 1.21
N PRO A 246 -7.12 13.65 2.07
CA PRO A 246 -7.97 14.84 2.19
C PRO A 246 -7.17 16.07 2.66
N ASP A 247 -7.80 17.23 2.78
CA ASP A 247 -7.15 18.47 3.27
C ASP A 247 -6.53 18.34 4.67
N ALA A 248 -7.02 17.36 5.46
CA ALA A 248 -6.45 17.03 6.77
C ALA A 248 -5.12 16.28 6.70
N ALA A 249 -4.71 15.78 5.52
CA ALA A 249 -3.41 15.15 5.32
C ALA A 249 -2.31 16.21 5.17
N PHE A 250 -1.14 15.96 5.77
CA PHE A 250 -0.04 16.90 5.78
C PHE A 250 1.32 16.21 5.75
N TRP A 251 2.38 16.95 5.39
CA TRP A 251 3.75 16.43 5.44
C TRP A 251 4.35 16.58 6.84
N HIS A 252 4.81 15.49 7.45
CA HIS A 252 5.52 15.52 8.73
C HIS A 252 7.04 15.52 8.53
N ALA A 253 7.67 16.67 8.75
CA ALA A 253 9.10 16.87 8.45
C ALA A 253 10.04 15.97 9.26
N GLY A 254 9.71 15.67 10.52
CA GLY A 254 10.55 14.83 11.38
C GLY A 254 10.54 13.35 11.00
N LEU A 255 9.46 12.88 10.36
CA LEU A 255 9.32 11.49 9.91
C LEU A 255 9.65 11.37 8.42
N SER A 256 9.58 12.47 7.67
CA SER A 256 9.71 12.50 6.21
C SER A 256 8.64 11.67 5.50
N GLU A 257 7.40 11.79 5.98
CA GLU A 257 6.23 11.05 5.47
C GLU A 257 5.01 11.97 5.43
N PHE A 258 4.04 11.63 4.57
CA PHE A 258 2.70 12.18 4.68
C PHE A 258 1.96 11.53 5.84
N MET A 259 1.20 12.31 6.60
CA MET A 259 0.42 11.88 7.75
C MET A 259 -1.04 12.27 7.56
N LEU A 260 -1.94 11.42 8.01
CA LEU A 260 -3.37 11.71 8.14
C LEU A 260 -3.83 11.25 9.53
N PRO A 261 -4.25 12.17 10.42
CA PRO A 261 -4.76 11.79 11.74
C PRO A 261 -5.93 10.82 11.63
N TYR A 262 -5.94 9.78 12.48
CA TYR A 262 -7.02 8.80 12.50
C TYR A 262 -8.38 9.44 12.76
N GLU A 263 -8.43 10.43 13.67
CA GLU A 263 -9.65 11.18 13.99
C GLU A 263 -10.27 11.86 12.77
N ALA A 264 -9.45 12.35 11.83
CA ALA A 264 -9.95 12.97 10.59
C ALA A 264 -10.66 11.96 9.68
N VAL A 265 -10.23 10.70 9.69
CA VAL A 265 -10.92 9.60 9.00
C VAL A 265 -12.16 9.18 9.78
N GLN A 266 -12.01 8.99 11.09
CA GLN A 266 -13.06 8.51 12.00
C GLN A 266 -14.29 9.44 12.01
N SER A 267 -14.07 10.76 11.99
CA SER A 267 -15.13 11.79 12.05
C SER A 267 -15.68 12.17 10.68
N ALA A 268 -15.13 11.63 9.58
CA ALA A 268 -15.58 11.94 8.24
C ALA A 268 -16.98 11.35 7.96
N PRO A 269 -17.78 11.98 7.06
CA PRO A 269 -19.05 11.41 6.62
C PRO A 269 -18.92 10.02 5.97
N ASP A 270 -17.79 9.79 5.30
CA ASP A 270 -17.40 8.50 4.73
C ASP A 270 -15.92 8.21 5.07
N PRO A 271 -15.66 7.51 6.20
CA PRO A 271 -14.32 7.17 6.64
C PRO A 271 -13.54 6.31 5.63
N GLU A 272 -14.20 5.35 4.98
CA GLU A 272 -13.54 4.45 4.03
C GLU A 272 -13.05 5.20 2.80
N GLU A 273 -13.89 6.09 2.25
CA GLU A 273 -13.52 6.91 1.10
C GLU A 273 -12.48 7.98 1.47
N THR A 274 -12.55 8.53 2.69
CA THR A 274 -11.54 9.48 3.19
C THR A 274 -10.16 8.85 3.29
N LEU A 275 -10.07 7.63 3.85
CA LEU A 275 -8.81 6.89 3.89
C LEU A 275 -8.38 6.47 2.47
N MET A 276 -9.29 6.02 1.61
CA MET A 276 -8.97 5.69 0.22
C MET A 276 -8.37 6.89 -0.53
N ALA A 277 -8.92 8.09 -0.34
CA ALA A 277 -8.39 9.32 -0.96
C ALA A 277 -6.94 9.61 -0.55
N PHE A 278 -6.59 9.35 0.71
CA PHE A 278 -5.21 9.44 1.19
C PHE A 278 -4.29 8.41 0.56
N LEU A 279 -4.70 7.14 0.56
CA LEU A 279 -3.91 6.06 -0.02
C LEU A 279 -3.68 6.27 -1.52
N VAL A 280 -4.72 6.69 -2.25
CA VAL A 280 -4.63 6.93 -3.69
C VAL A 280 -3.79 8.16 -3.98
N SER A 281 -4.07 9.32 -3.37
CA SER A 281 -3.35 10.56 -3.70
C SER A 281 -1.86 10.50 -3.35
N THR A 282 -1.49 9.87 -2.23
CA THR A 282 -0.07 9.68 -1.85
C THR A 282 0.65 8.69 -2.76
N TYR A 283 -0.02 7.62 -3.19
CA TYR A 283 0.50 6.69 -4.18
C TYR A 283 0.67 7.34 -5.56
N GLU A 284 -0.33 8.09 -6.04
CA GLU A 284 -0.27 8.77 -7.33
C GLU A 284 0.84 9.81 -7.36
N ALA A 285 1.03 10.56 -6.27
CA ALA A 285 2.16 11.46 -6.13
C ALA A 285 3.50 10.70 -6.28
N ALA A 286 3.66 9.56 -5.60
CA ALA A 286 4.87 8.75 -5.69
C ALA A 286 5.09 8.18 -7.10
N ALA A 287 4.04 7.59 -7.68
CA ALA A 287 4.10 6.94 -8.98
C ALA A 287 4.33 7.94 -10.13
N ASN A 288 3.66 9.10 -10.10
CA ASN A 288 3.82 10.12 -11.13
C ASN A 288 5.20 10.77 -11.07
N LEU A 289 5.63 11.21 -9.87
CA LEU A 289 6.93 11.87 -9.70
C LEU A 289 8.11 10.90 -9.86
N GLY A 290 7.90 9.63 -9.49
CA GLY A 290 8.85 8.56 -9.74
C GLY A 290 8.84 8.04 -11.18
N GLY A 291 7.91 8.48 -12.03
CA GLY A 291 7.80 8.00 -13.42
C GLY A 291 7.57 6.49 -13.52
N TRP A 292 6.68 5.95 -12.68
CA TRP A 292 6.31 4.52 -12.71
C TRP A 292 5.52 4.20 -13.98
N ASP A 293 5.60 2.95 -14.45
CA ASP A 293 4.78 2.49 -15.57
C ASP A 293 3.35 2.14 -15.12
N ARG A 294 2.59 3.19 -14.80
CA ARG A 294 1.24 3.07 -14.23
C ARG A 294 0.30 2.24 -15.11
N ASP A 295 0.47 2.27 -16.43
CA ASP A 295 -0.36 1.50 -17.36
C ASP A 295 -0.21 -0.01 -17.20
N LEU A 296 1.01 -0.47 -16.89
CA LEU A 296 1.33 -1.87 -16.61
C LEU A 296 1.01 -2.27 -15.17
N LEU A 297 0.96 -1.31 -14.25
CA LEU A 297 0.88 -1.55 -12.82
C LEU A 297 -0.53 -1.39 -12.25
N GLU A 298 -1.41 -0.64 -12.91
CA GLU A 298 -2.73 -0.27 -12.39
C GLU A 298 -3.88 -0.92 -13.15
N CYS A 299 -4.99 -1.07 -12.44
CA CYS A 299 -6.27 -1.48 -13.00
C CYS A 299 -7.42 -0.85 -12.21
N ALA A 300 -8.65 -1.03 -12.71
CA ALA A 300 -9.83 -0.66 -11.93
C ALA A 300 -9.88 -1.43 -10.60
N HIS A 301 -10.46 -0.82 -9.56
CA HIS A 301 -10.72 -1.49 -8.29
C HIS A 301 -11.56 -2.75 -8.49
N GLY A 302 -11.18 -3.82 -7.78
CA GLY A 302 -11.89 -5.09 -7.81
C GLY A 302 -13.30 -4.96 -7.26
N ARG A 303 -14.22 -5.72 -7.84
CA ARG A 303 -15.62 -5.81 -7.40
C ARG A 303 -15.97 -7.27 -7.10
N PRO A 304 -16.75 -7.57 -6.05
CA PRO A 304 -17.15 -8.94 -5.74
C PRO A 304 -17.79 -9.64 -6.94
N ARG A 305 -17.37 -10.89 -7.20
CA ARG A 305 -17.84 -11.74 -8.31
C ARG A 305 -17.59 -11.19 -9.73
N GLN A 306 -16.71 -10.21 -9.88
CA GLN A 306 -16.32 -9.68 -11.19
C GLN A 306 -14.86 -10.01 -11.47
N VAL A 307 -14.63 -10.99 -12.34
CA VAL A 307 -13.28 -11.33 -12.82
C VAL A 307 -12.82 -10.24 -13.78
N ARG A 308 -11.58 -9.76 -13.62
CA ARG A 308 -10.99 -8.79 -14.55
C ARG A 308 -10.85 -9.43 -15.93
N ALA A 309 -11.24 -8.69 -16.98
CA ALA A 309 -11.04 -9.14 -18.34
C ALA A 309 -9.53 -9.29 -18.64
N PRO A 310 -9.09 -10.39 -19.28
CA PRO A 310 -7.67 -10.58 -19.60
C PRO A 310 -7.19 -9.51 -20.58
N ASN A 311 -6.00 -8.96 -20.35
CA ASN A 311 -5.38 -7.97 -21.25
C ASN A 311 -5.24 -8.50 -22.69
N ALA A 312 -4.99 -9.80 -22.88
CA ALA A 312 -4.87 -10.43 -24.20
C ALA A 312 -6.15 -10.36 -25.06
N THR A 313 -7.32 -10.18 -24.41
CA THR A 313 -8.63 -10.05 -25.06
C THR A 313 -9.18 -8.63 -25.01
N GLN A 314 -8.49 -7.70 -24.35
CA GLN A 314 -8.84 -6.30 -24.39
C GLN A 314 -8.40 -5.76 -25.75
N THR A 315 -9.29 -5.81 -26.74
CA THR A 315 -9.25 -4.83 -27.81
C THR A 315 -9.37 -3.47 -27.14
N ILE A 316 -8.52 -2.51 -27.49
CA ILE A 316 -8.48 -1.22 -26.78
C ILE A 316 -9.87 -0.51 -26.84
N ALA A 317 -10.71 -0.85 -27.83
CA ALA A 317 -12.13 -0.51 -27.94
C ALA A 317 -13.04 -0.94 -26.75
N ALA A 318 -12.65 -1.93 -25.94
CA ALA A 318 -13.46 -2.46 -24.83
C ALA A 318 -13.24 -1.72 -23.49
N LEU A 319 -12.42 -0.66 -23.45
CA LEU A 319 -12.26 0.25 -22.30
C LEU A 319 -13.50 1.14 -22.05
N ALA A 320 -14.62 0.86 -22.71
CA ALA A 320 -15.87 1.60 -22.61
C ALA A 320 -16.52 1.42 -21.22
N THR A 321 -16.23 2.35 -20.31
CA THR A 321 -17.28 2.99 -19.52
C THR A 321 -16.93 4.48 -19.37
N ASP A 322 -17.90 5.28 -19.82
CA ASP A 322 -18.02 6.73 -19.94
C ASP A 322 -17.22 7.46 -21.04
N GLY A 323 -18.00 8.04 -21.96
CA GLY A 323 -17.60 8.96 -23.03
C GLY A 323 -17.22 8.29 -24.35
N THR A 324 -17.59 8.89 -25.48
CA THR A 324 -17.06 8.58 -26.81
C THR A 324 -15.99 9.62 -27.17
N VAL A 325 -14.91 9.23 -27.84
CA VAL A 325 -13.95 10.21 -28.36
C VAL A 325 -14.57 10.86 -29.59
N GLU A 326 -14.73 12.17 -29.56
CA GLU A 326 -15.24 12.98 -30.67
C GLU A 326 -14.07 13.67 -31.38
N ARG A 327 -14.03 13.60 -32.70
CA ARG A 327 -13.07 14.33 -33.54
C ARG A 327 -13.73 15.58 -34.09
N GLU A 328 -13.15 16.74 -33.76
CA GLU A 328 -13.55 18.04 -34.27
C GLU A 328 -12.51 18.54 -35.28
N ASP A 329 -12.95 18.76 -36.52
CA ASP A 329 -12.06 19.06 -37.64
C ASP A 329 -12.21 20.49 -38.17
N GLY A 330 -11.08 21.18 -38.32
CA GLY A 330 -10.95 22.47 -38.99
C GLY A 330 -9.99 22.42 -40.19
N PRO A 331 -9.83 23.55 -40.92
CA PRO A 331 -9.09 23.58 -42.19
C PRO A 331 -7.61 23.19 -42.06
N SER A 332 -6.94 23.64 -41.01
CA SER A 332 -5.52 23.42 -40.76
C SER A 332 -5.21 22.79 -39.40
N LYS A 333 -6.22 22.69 -38.53
CA LYS A 333 -6.13 22.12 -37.17
C LYS A 333 -7.37 21.31 -36.85
N GLY A 334 -7.26 20.41 -35.90
CA GLY A 334 -8.38 19.69 -35.30
C GLY A 334 -8.05 19.26 -33.89
N ARG A 335 -9.02 18.65 -33.22
CA ARG A 335 -8.83 18.07 -31.88
C ARG A 335 -9.68 16.83 -31.68
N TYR A 336 -9.20 15.95 -30.81
CA TYR A 336 -9.97 14.87 -30.24
C TYR A 336 -10.41 15.28 -28.84
N ARG A 337 -11.69 15.11 -28.52
CA ARG A 337 -12.29 15.47 -27.24
C ARG A 337 -12.94 14.24 -26.62
N LEU A 338 -12.84 14.11 -25.30
CA LEU A 338 -13.52 13.07 -24.54
C LEU A 338 -14.08 13.66 -23.25
N VAL A 339 -15.40 13.53 -23.04
CA VAL A 339 -16.08 13.96 -21.81
C VAL A 339 -16.37 12.75 -20.93
N VAL A 340 -15.86 12.78 -19.70
CA VAL A 340 -16.06 11.75 -18.67
C VAL A 340 -16.53 12.44 -17.40
N ASP A 341 -17.65 12.01 -16.81
CA ASP A 341 -18.25 12.61 -15.61
C ASP A 341 -18.44 14.15 -15.71
N GLY A 342 -18.76 14.65 -16.92
CA GLY A 342 -18.92 16.08 -17.19
C GLY A 342 -17.62 16.88 -17.27
N VAL A 343 -16.46 16.23 -17.17
CA VAL A 343 -15.13 16.83 -17.30
C VAL A 343 -14.56 16.49 -18.68
N GLU A 344 -14.00 17.49 -19.37
CA GLU A 344 -13.50 17.38 -20.74
C GLU A 344 -11.98 17.24 -20.78
N ALA A 345 -11.49 16.25 -21.51
CA ALA A 345 -10.10 16.13 -21.91
C ALA A 345 -9.95 16.33 -23.43
N GLU A 346 -8.80 16.85 -23.87
CA GLU A 346 -8.55 17.10 -25.29
C GLU A 346 -7.14 16.77 -25.77
N MET A 347 -7.02 16.51 -27.07
CA MET A 347 -5.75 16.31 -27.77
C MET A 347 -5.81 17.01 -29.14
N SER A 348 -4.96 18.00 -29.36
CA SER A 348 -4.94 18.78 -30.59
C SER A 348 -3.95 18.25 -31.63
N TYR A 349 -4.27 18.50 -32.89
CA TYR A 349 -3.37 18.26 -34.01
C TYR A 349 -3.43 19.36 -35.07
N SER A 350 -2.35 19.47 -35.82
CA SER A 350 -2.19 20.39 -36.95
C SER A 350 -1.92 19.61 -38.25
N ARG A 351 -2.54 20.00 -39.36
CA ARG A 351 -2.30 19.40 -40.69
C ARG A 351 -1.10 20.05 -41.35
N VAL A 352 -0.10 19.26 -41.69
CA VAL A 352 1.11 19.72 -42.40
C VAL A 352 0.96 19.54 -43.91
N SER A 353 0.24 18.50 -44.32
CA SER A 353 -0.12 18.24 -45.71
C SER A 353 -1.39 17.39 -45.78
N ALA A 354 -1.84 17.06 -47.00
CA ALA A 354 -2.95 16.13 -47.20
C ALA A 354 -2.69 14.71 -46.64
N SER A 355 -1.43 14.36 -46.38
CA SER A 355 -1.01 13.04 -45.91
C SER A 355 -0.28 13.07 -44.56
N GLN A 356 -0.20 14.21 -43.87
CA GLN A 356 0.57 14.36 -42.63
C GLN A 356 -0.12 15.25 -41.59
N ILE A 357 -0.18 14.75 -40.35
CA ILE A 357 -0.65 15.50 -39.17
C ILE A 357 0.43 15.51 -38.07
N ILE A 358 0.46 16.57 -37.28
CA ILE A 358 1.27 16.71 -36.07
C ILE A 358 0.34 16.63 -34.86
N ILE A 359 0.58 15.72 -33.93
CA ILE A 359 -0.04 15.79 -32.60
C ILE A 359 0.85 16.67 -31.73
N ASP A 360 0.35 17.86 -31.37
CA ASP A 360 1.13 18.92 -30.73
C ASP A 360 0.86 19.06 -29.23
N HIS A 361 -0.36 18.78 -28.76
CA HIS A 361 -0.73 18.91 -27.35
C HIS A 361 -1.75 17.84 -26.89
N THR A 362 -1.68 17.47 -25.62
CA THR A 362 -2.65 16.60 -24.96
C THR A 362 -2.88 17.12 -23.54
N GLU A 363 -4.12 17.47 -23.22
CA GLU A 363 -4.52 18.01 -21.93
C GLU A 363 -5.55 17.10 -21.27
N ILE A 364 -5.16 16.52 -20.13
CA ILE A 364 -6.03 15.68 -19.31
C ILE A 364 -6.21 16.38 -17.96
N PRO A 365 -7.43 16.83 -17.62
CA PRO A 365 -7.71 17.43 -16.32
C PRO A 365 -7.34 16.49 -15.17
N ASP A 366 -6.95 17.06 -14.04
CA ASP A 366 -6.51 16.30 -12.87
C ASP A 366 -7.56 15.28 -12.40
N ALA A 367 -8.85 15.62 -12.49
CA ALA A 367 -9.97 14.74 -12.14
C ALA A 367 -10.03 13.45 -12.99
N LEU A 368 -9.40 13.45 -14.17
CA LEU A 368 -9.40 12.36 -15.14
C LEU A 368 -8.04 11.63 -15.25
N ARG A 369 -7.02 12.06 -14.49
CA ARG A 369 -5.73 11.36 -14.44
C ARG A 369 -5.88 9.94 -13.88
N GLY A 370 -5.01 9.02 -14.32
CA GLY A 370 -5.09 7.59 -13.97
C GLY A 370 -6.22 6.81 -14.66
N ARG A 371 -7.16 7.47 -15.35
CA ARG A 371 -8.30 6.83 -16.03
C ARG A 371 -8.04 6.48 -17.51
N LYS A 372 -6.79 6.51 -17.96
CA LYS A 372 -6.35 6.22 -19.34
C LYS A 372 -7.02 7.08 -20.43
N VAL A 373 -7.54 8.26 -20.08
CA VAL A 373 -8.24 9.17 -21.02
C VAL A 373 -7.33 9.63 -22.16
N GLY A 374 -6.08 10.02 -21.87
CA GLY A 374 -5.14 10.42 -22.92
C GLY A 374 -4.78 9.28 -23.88
N ALA A 375 -4.68 8.05 -23.38
CA ALA A 375 -4.43 6.88 -24.22
C ALA A 375 -5.59 6.63 -25.20
N ARG A 376 -6.84 6.85 -24.75
CA ARG A 376 -8.04 6.75 -25.59
C ARG A 376 -8.06 7.79 -26.70
N LEU A 377 -7.75 9.05 -26.38
CA LEU A 377 -7.65 10.13 -27.38
C LEU A 377 -6.61 9.78 -28.45
N LEU A 378 -5.44 9.33 -28.01
CA LEU A 378 -4.34 8.96 -28.92
C LEU A 378 -4.69 7.76 -29.79
N GLN A 379 -5.26 6.71 -29.20
CA GLN A 379 -5.66 5.52 -29.95
C GLN A 379 -6.67 5.86 -31.05
N GLN A 380 -7.68 6.69 -30.76
CA GLN A 380 -8.62 7.13 -31.80
C GLN A 380 -7.87 7.85 -32.93
N ALA A 381 -6.90 8.70 -32.61
CA ALA A 381 -6.09 9.37 -33.64
C ALA A 381 -5.23 8.40 -34.47
N ILE A 382 -4.74 7.31 -33.87
CA ILE A 382 -4.03 6.24 -34.61
C ILE A 382 -4.98 5.52 -35.57
N GLU A 383 -6.18 5.18 -35.13
CA GLU A 383 -7.20 4.50 -35.95
C GLU A 383 -7.66 5.38 -37.11
N ASP A 384 -7.94 6.65 -36.82
CA ASP A 384 -8.28 7.67 -37.81
C ASP A 384 -7.14 7.88 -38.81
N ALA A 385 -5.88 7.89 -38.36
CA ALA A 385 -4.73 8.02 -39.25
C ALA A 385 -4.62 6.84 -40.24
N ARG A 386 -4.91 5.61 -39.79
CA ARG A 386 -4.97 4.44 -40.66
C ARG A 386 -6.10 4.54 -41.66
N GLN A 387 -7.28 4.97 -41.21
CA GLN A 387 -8.47 5.12 -42.05
C GLN A 387 -8.28 6.21 -43.11
N ASP A 388 -7.74 7.35 -42.71
CA ASP A 388 -7.53 8.52 -43.56
C ASP A 388 -6.25 8.41 -44.41
N GLN A 389 -5.45 7.36 -44.21
CA GLN A 389 -4.15 7.14 -44.85
C GLN A 389 -3.17 8.31 -44.65
N VAL A 390 -3.18 8.91 -43.45
CA VAL A 390 -2.26 9.97 -43.05
C VAL A 390 -1.21 9.45 -42.07
N VAL A 391 -0.03 10.06 -42.05
CA VAL A 391 1.00 9.76 -41.06
C VAL A 391 1.06 10.82 -39.95
N ILE A 392 1.46 10.38 -38.77
CA ILE A 392 1.52 11.17 -37.54
C ILE A 392 2.96 11.56 -37.21
N ILE A 393 3.13 12.81 -36.81
CA ILE A 393 4.35 13.35 -36.20
C ILE A 393 4.03 13.67 -34.73
N PRO A 394 4.46 12.85 -33.76
CA PRO A 394 4.12 13.04 -32.35
C PRO A 394 5.08 14.01 -31.67
N LEU A 395 4.81 15.31 -31.74
CA LEU A 395 5.60 16.33 -31.05
C LEU A 395 5.22 16.48 -29.58
N CYS A 396 3.96 16.18 -29.24
CA CYS A 396 3.53 16.10 -27.85
C CYS A 396 4.36 15.03 -27.09
N PRO A 397 5.01 15.37 -25.95
CA PRO A 397 5.79 14.40 -25.17
C PRO A 397 4.97 13.18 -24.73
N PHE A 398 3.71 13.37 -24.38
CA PHE A 398 2.79 12.29 -24.04
C PHE A 398 2.58 11.34 -25.23
N ALA A 399 2.20 11.88 -26.40
CA ALA A 399 1.98 11.07 -27.60
C ALA A 399 3.24 10.31 -28.02
N LYS A 400 4.41 10.97 -27.97
CA LYS A 400 5.71 10.36 -28.28
C LYS A 400 6.03 9.21 -27.33
N ALA A 401 5.86 9.42 -26.02
CA ALA A 401 6.13 8.39 -25.02
C ALA A 401 5.19 7.19 -25.18
N MET A 402 3.90 7.45 -25.40
CA MET A 402 2.89 6.40 -25.60
C MET A 402 3.16 5.59 -26.86
N ILE A 403 3.35 6.23 -28.02
CA ILE A 403 3.68 5.49 -29.27
C ILE A 403 4.98 4.68 -29.12
N GLY A 404 5.96 5.17 -28.36
CA GLY A 404 7.18 4.42 -28.06
C GLY A 404 6.94 3.12 -27.26
N ARG A 405 5.87 3.06 -26.47
CA ARG A 405 5.46 1.87 -25.70
C ARG A 405 4.59 0.88 -26.48
N HIS A 406 4.08 1.30 -27.64
CA HIS A 406 3.15 0.52 -28.47
C HIS A 406 3.78 0.25 -29.85
N PRO A 407 4.56 -0.84 -30.01
CA PRO A 407 5.18 -1.19 -31.30
C PRO A 407 4.18 -1.30 -32.44
N GLU A 408 2.94 -1.69 -32.14
CA GLU A 408 1.84 -1.80 -33.08
C GLU A 408 1.33 -0.46 -33.62
N TRP A 409 1.75 0.69 -33.07
CA TRP A 409 1.39 2.04 -33.56
C TRP A 409 2.47 2.67 -34.46
N GLN A 410 3.57 1.98 -34.68
CA GLN A 410 4.70 2.49 -35.48
C GLN A 410 4.35 2.58 -36.97
N ASP A 411 3.28 1.90 -37.42
CA ASP A 411 2.82 1.85 -38.80
C ASP A 411 2.28 3.19 -39.33
N VAL A 412 1.78 4.05 -38.44
CA VAL A 412 1.25 5.37 -38.81
C VAL A 412 2.26 6.51 -38.62
N LEU A 413 3.51 6.22 -38.29
CA LEU A 413 4.51 7.27 -38.12
C LEU A 413 5.09 7.73 -39.45
N SER A 414 5.37 9.03 -39.55
CA SER A 414 6.17 9.54 -40.66
C SER A 414 7.57 8.92 -40.60
N PRO A 415 8.13 8.40 -41.72
CA PRO A 415 9.49 7.90 -41.73
C PRO A 415 10.44 9.00 -41.28
N SER A 416 11.30 8.68 -40.30
CA SER A 416 12.30 9.59 -39.78
C SER A 416 13.23 10.01 -40.92
N LYS A 417 13.35 11.32 -41.17
CA LYS A 417 14.50 11.81 -41.94
C LYS A 417 15.75 11.47 -41.15
N THR A 418 16.57 10.59 -41.73
CA THR A 418 17.88 10.17 -41.24
C THR A 418 18.82 11.35 -41.03
#